data_AF-W4VH67-F1
#
_entry.id   AF-W4VH67-F1
#
_cell.length_a   1.000
_cell.length_b   1.000
_cell.length_c   1.000
_cell.angle_alpha   90.00
_cell.angle_beta   90.00
_cell.angle_gamma   90.00
#
_symmetry.space_group_name_H-M   'P 1'
#
loop_
_entity.id
_entity.type
_entity.pdbx_description
1 polymer ?
#
loop_
_entity_poly.entity_id
_entity_poly.type
_entity_poly.pdbx_seq_one_letter_code
_entity_poly.pdbx_strand_id
1 'polypeptide(L)'
;MIRHKHELENLYDGVFYWLQQQFDPIMGGFYYAKSSVRDDRFYSDIESTAQAINILLRQQLLEGMPSALKDKLIYFFQSKQDPNTGYFFDDHPNMPKDEVMVHRAFHYAISSLKRLGGEPLYKLPLEKRKAPAYTDSLSAYQAKWKGIDLRNSWRGCDLLASSLVYVNQMELEKQRIYVKALEEFLASIQDEETGLWGGSGSLYVRISGAFKLHTFYRRNQIPMPNQEKIYQSILLSLRTEEAVDMCYIRNPIDLLAYLEIEISEQELDEITFITIQNLKQLKRKDGAFSREINGSPSAPNVAQIKEDDYYPDMPDPVELGLGLVEGDMNATTQATLIRKQLHQLWSEKPEPLISSEQFWQTWQT
;
A
#
# COMPACT_ATOMS: atom_id res chain seq x y z
N MET A 1 1.04 24.43 14.58
CA MET A 1 1.97 23.27 14.69
C MET A 1 1.92 22.42 15.98
N ILE A 2 2.36 22.87 17.18
CA ILE A 2 2.46 21.99 18.40
C ILE A 2 1.15 21.27 18.74
N ARG A 3 0.02 21.97 18.66
CA ARG A 3 -1.31 21.40 18.90
C ARG A 3 -1.63 20.25 17.94
N HIS A 4 -1.35 20.43 16.65
CA HIS A 4 -1.59 19.38 15.64
C HIS A 4 -0.78 18.13 15.91
N LYS A 5 0.46 18.27 16.37
CA LYS A 5 1.31 17.12 16.73
C LYS A 5 0.67 16.31 17.85
N HIS A 6 0.31 16.95 18.96
CA HIS A 6 -0.32 16.25 20.06
C HIS A 6 -1.64 15.56 19.64
N GLU A 7 -2.46 16.25 18.84
CA GLU A 7 -3.68 15.64 18.30
C GLU A 7 -3.39 14.44 17.39
N LEU A 8 -2.36 14.50 16.53
CA LEU A 8 -1.96 13.38 15.68
C LEU A 8 -1.50 12.18 16.51
N GLU A 9 -0.61 12.39 17.49
CA GLU A 9 -0.04 11.31 18.30
C GLU A 9 -1.13 10.55 19.07
N ASN A 10 -2.09 11.27 19.67
CA ASN A 10 -3.20 10.66 20.43
C ASN A 10 -4.10 9.74 19.57
N LEU A 11 -4.10 9.89 18.23
CA LEU A 11 -4.88 9.00 17.36
C LEU A 11 -4.34 7.57 17.34
N TYR A 12 -3.09 7.35 17.74
CA TYR A 12 -2.46 6.03 17.70
C TYR A 12 -2.63 5.22 19.00
N ASP A 13 -3.35 5.78 19.98
CA ASP A 13 -3.71 5.07 21.20
C ASP A 13 -4.43 3.75 20.87
N GLY A 14 -3.94 2.65 21.44
CA GLY A 14 -4.48 1.31 21.26
C GLY A 14 -4.02 0.55 20.01
N VAL A 15 -3.29 1.17 19.06
CA VAL A 15 -2.89 0.52 17.80
C VAL A 15 -2.05 -0.75 18.04
N PHE A 16 -1.10 -0.72 18.97
CA PHE A 16 -0.22 -1.87 19.23
C PHE A 16 -0.92 -3.01 19.97
N TYR A 17 -1.85 -2.68 20.86
CA TYR A 17 -2.70 -3.69 21.49
C TYR A 17 -3.58 -4.35 20.43
N TRP A 18 -4.20 -3.56 19.54
CA TRP A 18 -4.96 -4.09 18.41
C TRP A 18 -4.10 -4.97 17.51
N LEU A 19 -2.89 -4.53 17.15
CA LEU A 19 -1.98 -5.27 16.27
C LEU A 19 -1.62 -6.65 16.83
N GLN A 20 -1.36 -6.73 18.15
CA GLN A 20 -1.11 -8.00 18.84
C GLN A 20 -2.30 -8.98 18.70
N GLN A 21 -3.54 -8.47 18.78
CA GLN A 21 -4.74 -9.30 18.64
C GLN A 21 -4.97 -9.82 17.22
N GLN A 22 -4.26 -9.29 16.22
CA GLN A 22 -4.36 -9.77 14.84
C GLN A 22 -3.33 -10.86 14.50
N PHE A 23 -2.42 -11.19 15.41
CA PHE A 23 -1.44 -12.23 15.15
C PHE A 23 -2.08 -13.61 15.23
N ASP A 24 -1.79 -14.45 14.23
CA ASP A 24 -2.18 -15.86 14.19
C ASP A 24 -1.06 -16.71 14.81
N PRO A 25 -1.23 -17.23 16.04
CA PRO A 25 -0.16 -17.99 16.71
C PRO A 25 0.08 -19.36 16.08
N ILE A 26 -0.88 -19.87 15.29
CA ILE A 26 -0.81 -21.19 14.65
C ILE A 26 -0.02 -21.08 13.36
N MET A 27 -0.45 -20.21 12.44
CA MET A 27 0.18 -20.08 11.12
C MET A 27 1.36 -19.10 11.10
N GLY A 28 1.42 -18.17 12.06
CA GLY A 28 2.49 -17.18 12.17
C GLY A 28 2.29 -15.91 11.34
N GLY A 29 1.11 -15.69 10.75
CA GLY A 29 0.77 -14.49 9.99
C GLY A 29 -0.08 -13.49 10.78
N PHE A 30 -0.62 -12.48 10.10
CA PHE A 30 -1.60 -11.54 10.67
C PHE A 30 -2.91 -11.55 9.89
N TYR A 31 -4.01 -11.41 10.62
CA TYR A 31 -5.35 -11.23 10.09
C TYR A 31 -5.60 -9.79 9.62
N TYR A 32 -6.54 -9.65 8.68
CA TYR A 32 -6.95 -8.37 8.11
C TYR A 32 -7.67 -7.46 9.12
N ALA A 33 -8.67 -7.99 9.83
CA ALA A 33 -9.50 -7.26 10.78
C ALA A 33 -9.90 -8.15 11.97
N LYS A 34 -10.49 -7.55 13.01
CA LYS A 34 -10.89 -8.29 14.22
C LYS A 34 -11.98 -9.32 13.94
N SER A 35 -12.88 -9.07 12.99
CA SER A 35 -13.85 -10.06 12.53
C SER A 35 -13.18 -11.27 11.88
N SER A 36 -12.08 -11.06 11.15
CA SER A 36 -11.30 -12.13 10.52
C SER A 36 -10.72 -13.12 11.52
N VAL A 37 -10.35 -12.65 12.73
CA VAL A 37 -9.83 -13.51 13.81
C VAL A 37 -10.91 -14.45 14.38
N ARG A 38 -12.18 -14.05 14.29
CA ARG A 38 -13.29 -14.70 15.02
C ARG A 38 -14.16 -15.60 14.14
N ASP A 39 -13.86 -15.66 12.87
CA ASP A 39 -14.67 -16.35 11.88
C ASP A 39 -13.79 -17.31 11.09
N ASP A 40 -14.09 -18.61 11.20
CA ASP A 40 -13.30 -19.71 10.65
C ASP A 40 -13.23 -19.71 9.11
N ARG A 41 -13.97 -18.80 8.44
CA ARG A 41 -13.87 -18.60 6.99
C ARG A 41 -12.59 -17.85 6.59
N PHE A 42 -11.98 -17.10 7.51
CA PHE A 42 -10.83 -16.25 7.21
C PHE A 42 -9.54 -16.78 7.86
N TYR A 43 -8.42 -16.45 7.22
CA TYR A 43 -7.08 -16.86 7.64
C TYR A 43 -6.15 -15.66 7.62
N SER A 44 -5.00 -15.79 8.27
CA SER A 44 -3.91 -14.84 8.09
C SER A 44 -3.42 -14.85 6.63
N ASP A 45 -3.22 -13.66 6.07
CA ASP A 45 -2.93 -13.45 4.64
C ASP A 45 -1.60 -12.70 4.40
N ILE A 46 -1.08 -12.78 3.16
CA ILE A 46 0.21 -12.21 2.78
C ILE A 46 0.22 -10.68 2.93
N GLU A 47 -0.83 -10.00 2.47
CA GLU A 47 -0.90 -8.54 2.48
C GLU A 47 -0.97 -8.03 3.91
N SER A 48 -1.85 -8.56 4.74
CA SER A 48 -1.99 -8.17 6.15
C SER A 48 -0.72 -8.45 6.95
N THR A 49 -0.08 -9.61 6.74
CA THR A 49 1.19 -9.95 7.41
C THR A 49 2.32 -8.99 7.02
N ALA A 50 2.47 -8.68 5.73
CA ALA A 50 3.50 -7.75 5.28
C ALA A 50 3.24 -6.31 5.75
N GLN A 51 1.96 -5.93 5.87
CA GLN A 51 1.52 -4.65 6.41
C GLN A 51 1.78 -4.53 7.92
N ALA A 52 1.52 -5.57 8.70
CA ALA A 52 1.94 -5.64 10.11
C ALA A 52 3.46 -5.43 10.26
N ILE A 53 4.27 -6.11 9.44
CA ILE A 53 5.73 -5.91 9.41
C ILE A 53 6.10 -4.46 9.06
N ASN A 54 5.37 -3.79 8.17
CA ASN A 54 5.57 -2.37 7.89
C ASN A 54 5.30 -1.48 9.11
N ILE A 55 4.26 -1.78 9.89
CA ILE A 55 3.99 -1.08 11.16
C ILE A 55 5.18 -1.28 12.12
N LEU A 56 5.58 -2.54 12.35
CA LEU A 56 6.70 -2.87 13.24
C LEU A 56 8.00 -2.18 12.82
N LEU A 57 8.31 -2.18 11.52
CA LEU A 57 9.51 -1.53 10.97
C LEU A 57 9.50 -0.01 11.22
N ARG A 58 8.38 0.67 10.95
CA ARG A 58 8.26 2.12 11.14
C ARG A 58 8.37 2.54 12.60
N GLN A 59 8.10 1.61 13.51
CA GLN A 59 8.15 1.80 14.96
C GLN A 59 9.44 1.23 15.57
N GLN A 60 10.41 0.82 14.75
CA GLN A 60 11.70 0.28 15.19
C GLN A 60 11.58 -0.97 16.07
N LEU A 61 10.55 -1.79 15.84
CA LEU A 61 10.25 -2.97 16.65
C LEU A 61 10.85 -4.27 16.10
N LEU A 62 11.25 -4.31 14.82
CA LEU A 62 11.75 -5.54 14.19
C LEU A 62 13.07 -6.07 14.77
N GLU A 63 13.94 -5.18 15.27
CA GLU A 63 15.24 -5.57 15.83
C GLU A 63 15.07 -6.33 17.15
N GLY A 64 14.13 -5.92 18.00
CA GLY A 64 13.83 -6.59 19.27
C GLY A 64 12.89 -7.78 19.17
N MET A 65 12.44 -8.15 17.96
CA MET A 65 11.51 -9.26 17.74
C MET A 65 12.12 -10.60 18.21
N PRO A 66 11.41 -11.40 19.04
CA PRO A 66 11.86 -12.73 19.44
C PRO A 66 12.16 -13.63 18.22
N SER A 67 13.27 -14.38 18.26
CA SER A 67 13.70 -15.23 17.14
C SER A 67 12.64 -16.24 16.72
N ALA A 68 11.97 -16.90 17.68
CA ALA A 68 10.91 -17.86 17.38
C ALA A 68 9.73 -17.24 16.61
N LEU A 69 9.40 -15.97 16.90
CA LEU A 69 8.35 -15.24 16.16
C LEU A 69 8.83 -14.86 14.76
N LYS A 70 10.08 -14.40 14.64
CA LYS A 70 10.71 -14.11 13.34
C LYS A 70 10.73 -15.33 12.43
N ASP A 71 11.09 -16.49 12.97
CA ASP A 71 11.12 -17.78 12.25
C ASP A 71 9.71 -18.20 11.79
N LYS A 72 8.68 -18.01 12.64
CA LYS A 72 7.28 -18.24 12.24
C LYS A 72 6.84 -17.36 11.08
N LEU A 73 7.19 -16.07 11.10
CA LEU A 73 6.86 -15.14 10.00
C LEU A 73 7.59 -15.50 8.70
N ILE A 74 8.87 -15.91 8.79
CA ILE A 74 9.63 -16.42 7.64
C ILE A 74 8.93 -17.65 7.05
N TYR A 75 8.60 -18.63 7.91
CA TYR A 75 7.91 -19.84 7.51
C TYR A 75 6.54 -19.52 6.87
N PHE A 76 5.78 -18.58 7.43
CA PHE A 76 4.50 -18.13 6.87
C PHE A 76 4.66 -17.74 5.39
N PHE A 77 5.54 -16.79 5.05
CA PHE A 77 5.71 -16.38 3.65
C PHE A 77 6.27 -17.50 2.76
N GLN A 78 7.21 -18.30 3.27
CA GLN A 78 7.76 -19.43 2.55
C GLN A 78 6.70 -20.48 2.21
N SER A 79 5.78 -20.76 3.14
CA SER A 79 4.68 -21.72 2.94
C SER A 79 3.69 -21.28 1.87
N LYS A 80 3.59 -19.98 1.60
CA LYS A 80 2.73 -19.40 0.57
C LYS A 80 3.35 -19.45 -0.84
N GLN A 81 4.61 -19.87 -0.96
CA GLN A 81 5.28 -19.93 -2.26
C GLN A 81 4.92 -21.21 -3.01
N ASP A 82 4.36 -21.07 -4.22
CA ASP A 82 4.06 -22.21 -5.08
C ASP A 82 5.36 -22.78 -5.72
N PRO A 83 5.66 -24.08 -5.55
CA PRO A 83 6.87 -24.70 -6.09
C PRO A 83 6.92 -24.73 -7.62
N ASN A 84 5.77 -24.71 -8.29
CA ASN A 84 5.70 -24.86 -9.75
C ASN A 84 5.94 -23.55 -10.48
N THR A 85 5.42 -22.45 -9.95
CA THR A 85 5.43 -21.13 -10.58
C THR A 85 6.39 -20.16 -9.93
N GLY A 86 6.71 -20.35 -8.64
CA GLY A 86 7.53 -19.43 -7.85
C GLY A 86 6.80 -18.18 -7.37
N TYR A 87 5.50 -18.02 -7.68
CA TYR A 87 4.64 -16.98 -7.13
C TYR A 87 4.23 -17.30 -5.68
N PHE A 88 3.64 -16.31 -5.02
CA PHE A 88 3.12 -16.42 -3.67
C PHE A 88 1.61 -16.23 -3.69
N PHE A 89 0.88 -17.13 -3.03
CA PHE A 89 -0.58 -17.12 -3.00
C PHE A 89 -1.11 -17.38 -1.59
N ASP A 90 -2.14 -16.65 -1.23
CA ASP A 90 -3.12 -17.08 -0.24
C ASP A 90 -4.06 -18.12 -0.85
N ASP A 91 -4.65 -18.96 0.00
CA ASP A 91 -5.52 -20.06 -0.43
C ASP A 91 -6.92 -19.55 -0.81
N HIS A 92 -7.00 -18.83 -1.93
CA HIS A 92 -8.24 -18.31 -2.47
C HIS A 92 -8.30 -18.49 -4.00
N PRO A 93 -9.37 -19.09 -4.55
CA PRO A 93 -9.43 -19.49 -5.97
C PRO A 93 -9.40 -18.31 -6.95
N ASN A 94 -9.75 -17.10 -6.50
CA ASN A 94 -9.74 -15.91 -7.35
C ASN A 94 -8.41 -15.15 -7.33
N MET A 95 -7.55 -15.38 -6.33
CA MET A 95 -6.29 -14.65 -6.23
C MET A 95 -5.36 -14.88 -7.44
N PRO A 96 -5.18 -16.11 -7.97
CA PRO A 96 -4.34 -16.32 -9.16
C PRO A 96 -4.91 -15.71 -10.44
N LYS A 97 -6.18 -15.28 -10.45
CA LYS A 97 -6.86 -14.70 -11.61
C LYS A 97 -6.66 -13.19 -11.73
N ASP A 98 -6.27 -12.50 -10.64
CA ASP A 98 -5.98 -11.07 -10.66
C ASP A 98 -4.48 -10.81 -10.66
N GLU A 99 -3.97 -10.32 -11.78
CA GLU A 99 -2.56 -9.96 -11.94
C GLU A 99 -2.05 -9.03 -10.83
N VAL A 100 -2.85 -8.02 -10.44
CA VAL A 100 -2.44 -7.06 -9.41
C VAL A 100 -2.28 -7.74 -8.05
N MET A 101 -3.21 -8.60 -7.66
CA MET A 101 -3.08 -9.38 -6.42
C MET A 101 -1.85 -10.29 -6.45
N VAL A 102 -1.63 -11.02 -7.55
CA VAL A 102 -0.46 -11.91 -7.68
C VAL A 102 0.85 -11.13 -7.55
N HIS A 103 0.97 -9.98 -8.23
CA HIS A 103 2.19 -9.18 -8.20
C HIS A 103 2.39 -8.49 -6.86
N ARG A 104 1.31 -8.05 -6.22
CA ARG A 104 1.33 -7.45 -4.88
C ARG A 104 1.78 -8.46 -3.83
N ALA A 105 1.19 -9.67 -3.83
CA ALA A 105 1.59 -10.74 -2.93
C ALA A 105 3.05 -11.16 -3.14
N PHE A 106 3.47 -11.28 -4.39
CA PHE A 106 4.88 -11.51 -4.72
C PHE A 106 5.80 -10.43 -4.12
N HIS A 107 5.48 -9.15 -4.33
CA HIS A 107 6.29 -8.06 -3.80
C HIS A 107 6.32 -8.04 -2.26
N TYR A 108 5.17 -8.25 -1.62
CA TYR A 108 5.06 -8.29 -0.17
C TYR A 108 5.84 -9.44 0.45
N ALA A 109 5.72 -10.65 -0.10
CA ALA A 109 6.43 -11.82 0.42
C ALA A 109 7.95 -11.66 0.28
N ILE A 110 8.45 -11.29 -0.91
CA ILE A 110 9.89 -11.10 -1.15
C ILE A 110 10.47 -10.01 -0.24
N SER A 111 9.80 -8.87 -0.15
CA SER A 111 10.28 -7.75 0.68
C SER A 111 10.26 -8.11 2.17
N SER A 112 9.25 -8.84 2.62
CA SER A 112 9.12 -9.25 4.02
C SER A 112 10.16 -10.30 4.40
N LEU A 113 10.37 -11.32 3.56
CA LEU A 113 11.44 -12.31 3.74
C LEU A 113 12.80 -11.61 3.90
N LYS A 114 13.14 -10.71 2.97
CA LYS A 114 14.40 -9.96 3.04
C LYS A 114 14.55 -9.17 4.35
N ARG A 115 13.50 -8.51 4.82
CA ARG A 115 13.52 -7.72 6.08
C ARG A 115 13.64 -8.60 7.32
N LEU A 116 13.09 -9.80 7.27
CA LEU A 116 13.17 -10.78 8.35
C LEU A 116 14.49 -11.58 8.32
N GLY A 117 15.28 -11.46 7.24
CA GLY A 117 16.51 -12.23 7.05
C GLY A 117 16.27 -13.63 6.46
N GLY A 118 15.09 -13.88 5.89
CA GLY A 118 14.76 -15.11 5.17
C GLY A 118 14.91 -14.96 3.64
N GLU A 119 14.81 -16.10 2.96
CA GLU A 119 14.83 -16.19 1.49
C GLU A 119 13.65 -17.03 0.96
N PRO A 120 13.26 -16.85 -0.31
CA PRO A 120 12.29 -17.73 -0.96
C PRO A 120 12.76 -19.19 -0.98
N LEU A 121 11.83 -20.15 -0.87
CA LEU A 121 12.15 -21.59 -0.96
C LEU A 121 12.42 -22.05 -2.39
N TYR A 122 11.75 -21.43 -3.35
CA TYR A 122 11.80 -21.81 -4.76
C TYR A 122 12.25 -20.64 -5.64
N LYS A 123 12.80 -20.96 -6.82
CA LYS A 123 13.16 -19.97 -7.84
C LYS A 123 11.96 -19.10 -8.22
N LEU A 124 12.25 -17.82 -8.51
CA LEU A 124 11.24 -16.82 -8.86
C LEU A 124 10.64 -17.03 -10.26
N PRO A 125 9.49 -16.41 -10.58
CA PRO A 125 8.77 -16.66 -11.83
C PRO A 125 9.55 -16.44 -13.12
N LEU A 126 10.43 -15.42 -13.18
CA LEU A 126 11.23 -15.17 -14.39
C LEU A 126 12.24 -16.30 -14.63
N GLU A 127 12.94 -16.73 -13.58
CA GLU A 127 13.88 -17.86 -13.65
C GLU A 127 13.18 -19.19 -14.00
N LYS A 128 11.93 -19.36 -13.55
CA LYS A 128 11.10 -20.53 -13.88
C LYS A 128 10.45 -20.45 -15.26
N ARG A 129 10.59 -19.33 -16.00
CA ARG A 129 9.90 -19.07 -17.28
C ARG A 129 8.38 -19.19 -17.14
N LYS A 130 7.85 -18.63 -16.05
CA LYS A 130 6.42 -18.58 -15.72
C LYS A 130 5.85 -17.16 -15.73
N ALA A 131 6.68 -16.18 -16.06
CA ALA A 131 6.24 -14.81 -16.31
C ALA A 131 5.27 -14.75 -17.53
N PRO A 132 4.34 -13.79 -17.58
CA PRO A 132 3.41 -13.65 -18.69
C PRO A 132 4.09 -13.37 -20.04
N ALA A 133 3.41 -13.71 -21.15
CA ALA A 133 3.92 -13.56 -22.52
C ALA A 133 4.29 -12.10 -22.89
N TYR A 134 3.64 -11.10 -22.29
CA TYR A 134 4.00 -9.70 -22.55
C TYR A 134 5.43 -9.34 -22.07
N THR A 135 6.06 -10.22 -21.28
CA THR A 135 7.42 -10.01 -20.76
C THR A 135 8.53 -10.41 -21.74
N ASP A 136 8.18 -11.03 -22.88
CA ASP A 136 9.12 -11.56 -23.85
C ASP A 136 9.88 -10.46 -24.62
N SER A 137 9.26 -9.27 -24.79
CA SER A 137 9.86 -8.16 -25.53
C SER A 137 9.37 -6.79 -25.06
N LEU A 138 10.15 -5.75 -25.38
CA LEU A 138 9.79 -4.37 -25.04
C LEU A 138 8.52 -3.92 -25.78
N SER A 139 8.36 -4.32 -27.04
CA SER A 139 7.17 -3.99 -27.82
C SER A 139 5.92 -4.63 -27.25
N ALA A 140 6.01 -5.85 -26.70
CA ALA A 140 4.90 -6.51 -26.02
C ALA A 140 4.51 -5.80 -24.72
N TYR A 141 5.48 -5.32 -23.94
CA TYR A 141 5.22 -4.44 -22.79
C TYR A 141 4.52 -3.14 -23.20
N GLN A 142 5.03 -2.46 -24.23
CA GLN A 142 4.42 -1.22 -24.71
C GLN A 142 3.00 -1.44 -25.23
N ALA A 143 2.74 -2.55 -25.93
CA ALA A 143 1.40 -2.92 -26.36
C ALA A 143 0.46 -3.14 -25.15
N LYS A 144 0.94 -3.83 -24.11
CA LYS A 144 0.20 -3.98 -22.86
C LYS A 144 -0.11 -2.62 -22.21
N TRP A 145 0.90 -1.75 -22.04
CA TRP A 145 0.72 -0.46 -21.38
C TRP A 145 -0.30 0.42 -22.11
N LYS A 146 -0.26 0.45 -23.44
CA LYS A 146 -1.23 1.16 -24.28
C LYS A 146 -2.65 0.60 -24.19
N GLY A 147 -2.79 -0.69 -23.85
CA GLY A 147 -4.08 -1.36 -23.70
C GLY A 147 -4.73 -1.20 -22.32
N ILE A 148 -4.04 -0.60 -21.34
CA ILE A 148 -4.59 -0.41 -20.00
C ILE A 148 -5.54 0.78 -19.99
N ASP A 149 -6.77 0.54 -19.51
CA ASP A 149 -7.78 1.57 -19.34
C ASP A 149 -7.48 2.43 -18.10
N LEU A 150 -7.45 3.76 -18.27
CA LEU A 150 -7.21 4.75 -17.22
C LEU A 150 -8.46 5.54 -16.80
N ARG A 151 -9.67 5.10 -17.19
CA ARG A 151 -10.92 5.73 -16.75
C ARG A 151 -11.06 5.74 -15.22
N ASN A 152 -10.82 4.61 -14.57
CA ASN A 152 -10.46 4.60 -13.16
C ASN A 152 -8.93 4.57 -13.08
N SER A 153 -8.35 5.74 -12.88
CA SER A 153 -6.91 5.95 -12.86
C SER A 153 -6.22 5.22 -11.70
N TRP A 154 -6.90 4.99 -10.58
CA TRP A 154 -6.36 4.21 -9.47
C TRP A 154 -6.06 2.78 -9.92
N ARG A 155 -7.04 2.05 -10.46
CA ARG A 155 -6.84 0.67 -10.93
C ARG A 155 -5.92 0.62 -12.15
N GLY A 156 -6.13 1.50 -13.14
CA GLY A 156 -5.31 1.53 -14.35
C GLY A 156 -3.83 1.77 -14.04
N CYS A 157 -3.51 2.72 -13.17
CA CYS A 157 -2.13 2.98 -12.76
C CYS A 157 -1.57 1.87 -11.86
N ASP A 158 -2.41 1.14 -11.09
CA ASP A 158 -1.97 -0.04 -10.33
C ASP A 158 -1.51 -1.16 -11.27
N LEU A 159 -2.22 -1.37 -12.38
CA LEU A 159 -1.83 -2.32 -13.43
C LEU A 159 -0.51 -1.91 -14.10
N LEU A 160 -0.35 -0.63 -14.44
CA LEU A 160 0.89 -0.09 -15.00
C LEU A 160 2.08 -0.34 -14.05
N ALA A 161 1.94 0.08 -12.79
CA ALA A 161 3.01 -0.05 -11.79
C ALA A 161 3.33 -1.52 -11.48
N SER A 162 2.31 -2.38 -11.36
CA SER A 162 2.48 -3.81 -11.06
C SER A 162 3.19 -4.56 -12.18
N SER A 163 2.95 -4.17 -13.44
CA SER A 163 3.57 -4.83 -14.62
C SER A 163 5.10 -4.90 -14.55
N LEU A 164 5.75 -4.00 -13.80
CA LEU A 164 7.20 -3.91 -13.63
C LEU A 164 7.82 -4.96 -12.70
N VAL A 165 7.03 -5.82 -12.06
CA VAL A 165 7.54 -6.86 -11.15
C VAL A 165 8.59 -7.76 -11.82
N TYR A 166 8.48 -7.99 -13.14
CA TYR A 166 9.45 -8.78 -13.91
C TYR A 166 10.61 -7.96 -14.43
N VAL A 167 10.41 -6.66 -14.69
CA VAL A 167 11.49 -5.75 -15.10
C VAL A 167 12.57 -5.71 -14.02
N ASN A 168 12.19 -5.77 -12.74
CA ASN A 168 13.13 -5.83 -11.61
C ASN A 168 13.89 -7.17 -11.48
N GLN A 169 13.49 -8.21 -12.21
CA GLN A 169 14.19 -9.50 -12.25
C GLN A 169 15.13 -9.60 -13.46
N MET A 170 15.16 -8.59 -14.34
CA MET A 170 16.03 -8.56 -15.51
C MET A 170 17.43 -8.05 -15.17
N GLU A 171 18.41 -8.35 -16.04
CA GLU A 171 19.74 -7.74 -16.02
C GLU A 171 19.66 -6.21 -16.12
N LEU A 172 20.58 -5.51 -15.43
CA LEU A 172 20.54 -4.05 -15.26
C LEU A 172 20.44 -3.26 -16.58
N GLU A 173 21.17 -3.67 -17.62
CA GLU A 173 21.11 -3.00 -18.92
C GLU A 173 19.74 -3.13 -19.59
N LYS A 174 19.12 -4.32 -19.49
CA LYS A 174 17.76 -4.53 -20.00
C LYS A 174 16.74 -3.79 -19.16
N GLN A 175 16.91 -3.78 -17.83
CA GLN A 175 16.06 -3.04 -16.91
C GLN A 175 16.00 -1.55 -17.28
N ARG A 176 17.16 -0.92 -17.50
CA ARG A 176 17.26 0.52 -17.88
C ARG A 176 16.46 0.85 -19.14
N ILE A 177 16.53 0.01 -20.16
CA ILE A 177 15.79 0.20 -21.42
C ILE A 177 14.27 0.22 -21.16
N TYR A 178 13.77 -0.72 -20.35
CA TYR A 178 12.34 -0.86 -20.09
C TYR A 178 11.82 0.25 -19.17
N VAL A 179 12.63 0.64 -18.18
CA VAL A 179 12.34 1.78 -17.29
C VAL A 179 12.21 3.06 -18.10
N LYS A 180 13.17 3.35 -18.99
CA LYS A 180 13.14 4.55 -19.85
C LYS A 180 11.91 4.55 -20.77
N ALA A 181 11.60 3.41 -21.39
CA ALA A 181 10.43 3.32 -22.26
C ALA A 181 9.11 3.54 -21.52
N LEU A 182 8.99 3.09 -20.27
CA LEU A 182 7.81 3.37 -19.45
C LEU A 182 7.78 4.84 -19.03
N GLU A 183 8.90 5.42 -18.63
CA GLU A 183 9.00 6.85 -18.29
C GLU A 183 8.49 7.73 -19.45
N GLU A 184 9.00 7.50 -20.66
CA GLU A 184 8.56 8.19 -21.88
C GLU A 184 7.07 8.00 -22.16
N PHE A 185 6.56 6.76 -21.99
CA PHE A 185 5.15 6.48 -22.15
C PHE A 185 4.29 7.23 -21.13
N LEU A 186 4.65 7.18 -19.84
CA LEU A 186 3.91 7.87 -18.77
C LEU A 186 3.91 9.38 -18.97
N ALA A 187 5.04 9.97 -19.37
CA ALA A 187 5.11 11.40 -19.69
C ALA A 187 4.18 11.77 -20.86
N SER A 188 4.06 10.91 -21.87
CA SER A 188 3.23 11.17 -23.06
C SER A 188 1.72 11.14 -22.81
N ILE A 189 1.28 10.59 -21.67
CA ILE A 189 -0.15 10.43 -21.32
C ILE A 189 -0.54 11.20 -20.05
N GLN A 190 0.37 11.97 -19.48
CA GLN A 190 0.08 12.81 -18.31
C GLN A 190 -0.78 14.01 -18.76
N ASP A 191 -1.79 14.35 -17.97
CA ASP A 191 -2.63 15.53 -18.17
C ASP A 191 -1.81 16.80 -17.84
N GLU A 192 -1.63 17.71 -18.80
CA GLU A 192 -0.81 18.92 -18.64
C GLU A 192 -1.47 19.98 -17.73
N GLU A 193 -2.79 19.96 -17.57
CA GLU A 193 -3.52 20.93 -16.77
C GLU A 193 -3.45 20.60 -15.28
N THR A 194 -3.59 19.31 -14.96
CA THR A 194 -3.68 18.78 -13.59
C THR A 194 -2.40 18.08 -13.12
N GLY A 195 -1.53 17.67 -14.05
CA GLY A 195 -0.36 16.83 -13.74
C GLY A 195 -0.71 15.39 -13.37
N LEU A 196 -1.97 14.97 -13.45
CA LEU A 196 -2.41 13.64 -13.06
C LEU A 196 -2.49 12.69 -14.27
N TRP A 197 -2.76 11.41 -14.02
CA TRP A 197 -2.97 10.40 -15.05
C TRP A 197 -4.43 9.94 -15.06
N GLY A 198 -4.98 9.74 -16.26
CA GLY A 198 -6.41 9.47 -16.45
C GLY A 198 -7.28 10.72 -16.32
N GLY A 199 -8.54 10.62 -16.76
CA GLY A 199 -9.39 11.80 -16.99
C GLY A 199 -10.83 11.72 -16.46
N SER A 200 -11.22 10.64 -15.78
CA SER A 200 -12.56 10.52 -15.18
C SER A 200 -12.50 10.18 -13.69
N GLY A 201 -13.60 10.46 -12.98
CA GLY A 201 -13.73 10.25 -11.54
C GLY A 201 -13.33 11.46 -10.71
N SER A 202 -13.37 11.29 -9.38
CA SER A 202 -12.95 12.33 -8.42
C SER A 202 -11.45 12.61 -8.50
N LEU A 203 -11.04 13.78 -8.01
CA LEU A 203 -9.63 14.11 -7.88
C LEU A 203 -8.92 13.09 -6.99
N TYR A 204 -9.56 12.59 -5.93
CA TYR A 204 -8.97 11.54 -5.11
C TYR A 204 -8.65 10.24 -5.87
N VAL A 205 -9.49 9.82 -6.83
CA VAL A 205 -9.19 8.65 -7.69
C VAL A 205 -7.97 8.94 -8.58
N ARG A 206 -7.92 10.13 -9.20
CA ARG A 206 -6.79 10.58 -10.04
C ARG A 206 -5.48 10.73 -9.27
N ILE A 207 -5.53 11.30 -8.07
CA ILE A 207 -4.41 11.38 -7.14
C ILE A 207 -3.97 9.98 -6.71
N SER A 208 -4.91 9.05 -6.50
CA SER A 208 -4.58 7.65 -6.19
C SER A 208 -3.88 6.95 -7.36
N GLY A 209 -4.25 7.27 -8.60
CA GLY A 209 -3.52 6.84 -9.80
C GLY A 209 -2.08 7.39 -9.85
N ALA A 210 -1.92 8.71 -9.70
CA ALA A 210 -0.61 9.35 -9.63
C ALA A 210 0.25 8.77 -8.50
N PHE A 211 -0.36 8.49 -7.35
CA PHE A 211 0.26 7.79 -6.24
C PHE A 211 0.76 6.39 -6.66
N LYS A 212 0.04 5.61 -7.44
CA LYS A 212 0.56 4.31 -7.90
C LYS A 212 1.83 4.48 -8.74
N LEU A 213 1.84 5.47 -9.65
CA LEU A 213 2.98 5.76 -10.50
C LEU A 213 4.16 6.37 -9.75
N HIS A 214 3.94 7.11 -8.66
CA HIS A 214 5.02 7.64 -7.82
C HIS A 214 5.95 6.53 -7.34
N THR A 215 5.42 5.32 -7.10
CA THR A 215 6.24 4.17 -6.66
C THR A 215 7.27 3.77 -7.72
N PHE A 216 6.94 3.91 -9.01
CA PHE A 216 7.85 3.70 -10.12
C PHE A 216 8.93 4.80 -10.16
N TYR A 217 8.53 6.07 -10.11
CA TYR A 217 9.46 7.21 -10.12
C TYR A 217 10.44 7.14 -8.94
N ARG A 218 9.93 6.97 -7.71
CA ARG A 218 10.73 6.86 -6.49
C ARG A 218 11.71 5.69 -6.55
N ARG A 219 11.27 4.50 -6.96
CA ARG A 219 12.14 3.30 -7.02
C ARG A 219 13.29 3.48 -8.00
N ASN A 220 13.04 4.14 -9.13
CA ASN A 220 14.05 4.35 -10.17
C ASN A 220 14.81 5.67 -10.03
N GLN A 221 14.55 6.44 -8.96
CA GLN A 221 15.19 7.74 -8.71
C GLN A 221 14.99 8.74 -9.86
N ILE A 222 13.79 8.71 -10.46
CA ILE A 222 13.39 9.60 -11.55
C ILE A 222 12.51 10.71 -10.95
N PRO A 223 12.77 12.00 -11.20
CA PRO A 223 11.87 13.07 -10.80
C PRO A 223 10.50 12.90 -11.46
N MET A 224 9.43 13.05 -10.69
CA MET A 224 8.08 12.99 -11.26
C MET A 224 7.83 14.25 -12.12
N PRO A 225 7.20 14.12 -13.32
CA PRO A 225 6.91 15.27 -14.17
C PRO A 225 5.75 16.11 -13.63
N ASN A 226 5.70 17.40 -14.01
CA ASN A 226 4.62 18.34 -13.69
C ASN A 226 4.26 18.42 -12.19
N GLN A 227 5.28 18.37 -11.32
CA GLN A 227 5.12 18.36 -9.86
C GLN A 227 4.21 19.48 -9.36
N GLU A 228 4.38 20.71 -9.87
CA GLU A 228 3.57 21.87 -9.45
C GLU A 228 2.08 21.65 -9.73
N LYS A 229 1.73 21.08 -10.87
CA LYS A 229 0.34 20.78 -11.21
C LYS A 229 -0.25 19.69 -10.31
N ILE A 230 0.56 18.67 -9.99
CA ILE A 230 0.17 17.63 -9.03
C ILE A 230 -0.09 18.24 -7.65
N TYR A 231 0.79 19.13 -7.19
CA TYR A 231 0.62 19.86 -5.93
C TYR A 231 -0.67 20.66 -5.90
N GLN A 232 -0.94 21.46 -6.93
CA GLN A 232 -2.19 22.24 -7.03
C GLN A 232 -3.44 21.34 -7.06
N SER A 233 -3.38 20.19 -7.75
CA SER A 233 -4.47 19.22 -7.76
C SER A 233 -4.70 18.57 -6.39
N ILE A 234 -3.64 18.31 -5.63
CA ILE A 234 -3.73 17.82 -4.24
C ILE A 234 -4.43 18.87 -3.36
N LEU A 235 -4.01 20.13 -3.41
CA LEU A 235 -4.63 21.19 -2.62
C LEU A 235 -6.10 21.37 -2.96
N LEU A 236 -6.44 21.36 -4.26
CA LEU A 236 -7.82 21.45 -4.71
C LEU A 236 -8.66 20.30 -4.12
N SER A 237 -8.19 19.06 -4.27
CA SER A 237 -8.87 17.87 -3.75
C SER A 237 -9.10 17.95 -2.23
N LEU A 238 -8.07 18.31 -1.46
CA LEU A 238 -8.17 18.46 0.00
C LEU A 238 -9.21 19.51 0.43
N ARG A 239 -9.41 20.55 -0.38
CA ARG A 239 -10.33 21.67 -0.08
C ARG A 239 -11.76 21.43 -0.55
N THR A 240 -11.96 20.60 -1.58
CA THR A 240 -13.27 20.50 -2.27
C THR A 240 -13.92 19.12 -2.20
N GLU A 241 -13.18 18.06 -1.89
CA GLU A 241 -13.69 16.69 -1.86
C GLU A 241 -13.67 16.10 -0.44
N GLU A 242 -14.56 15.15 -0.17
CA GLU A 242 -14.61 14.42 1.11
C GLU A 242 -13.75 13.15 1.05
N ALA A 243 -12.82 12.99 1.99
CA ALA A 243 -11.97 11.82 2.08
C ALA A 243 -12.67 10.65 2.82
N VAL A 244 -13.53 9.93 2.12
CA VAL A 244 -14.30 8.80 2.68
C VAL A 244 -13.50 7.49 2.84
N ASP A 245 -12.28 7.43 2.30
CA ASP A 245 -11.40 6.25 2.27
C ASP A 245 -9.99 6.64 2.76
N MET A 246 -9.34 5.78 3.55
CA MET A 246 -7.98 6.00 4.08
C MET A 246 -6.94 6.28 2.97
N CYS A 247 -7.10 5.71 1.77
CA CYS A 247 -6.23 6.03 0.63
C CYS A 247 -6.40 7.47 0.16
N TYR A 248 -7.60 8.04 0.26
CA TYR A 248 -7.84 9.43 -0.10
C TYR A 248 -7.14 10.38 0.87
N ILE A 249 -6.86 9.94 2.09
CA ILE A 249 -6.01 10.66 3.04
C ILE A 249 -4.53 10.39 2.76
N ARG A 250 -4.14 9.13 2.65
CA ARG A 250 -2.74 8.72 2.58
C ARG A 250 -2.05 9.12 1.28
N ASN A 251 -2.73 8.95 0.14
CA ASN A 251 -2.12 9.11 -1.18
C ASN A 251 -1.67 10.57 -1.43
N PRO A 252 -2.48 11.62 -1.12
CA PRO A 252 -2.01 12.99 -1.20
C PRO A 252 -0.78 13.26 -0.32
N ILE A 253 -0.77 12.80 0.93
CA ILE A 253 0.31 13.09 1.88
C ILE A 253 1.62 12.40 1.49
N ASP A 254 1.57 11.15 1.01
CA ASP A 254 2.78 10.46 0.53
C ASP A 254 3.32 11.06 -0.79
N LEU A 255 2.44 11.61 -1.63
CA LEU A 255 2.85 12.40 -2.79
C LEU A 255 3.50 13.71 -2.37
N LEU A 256 2.88 14.51 -1.50
CA LEU A 256 3.47 15.76 -1.00
C LEU A 256 4.86 15.55 -0.39
N ALA A 257 5.04 14.49 0.39
CA ALA A 257 6.35 14.16 0.98
C ALA A 257 7.39 13.67 -0.04
N TYR A 258 6.97 13.37 -1.28
CA TYR A 258 7.85 12.99 -2.38
C TYR A 258 8.14 14.13 -3.36
N LEU A 259 7.20 15.04 -3.55
CA LEU A 259 7.37 16.21 -4.41
C LEU A 259 8.46 17.13 -3.84
N GLU A 260 9.32 17.63 -4.72
CA GLU A 260 10.37 18.59 -4.38
C GLU A 260 9.82 20.01 -4.53
N ILE A 261 8.79 20.33 -3.74
CA ILE A 261 8.07 21.61 -3.79
C ILE A 261 8.12 22.30 -2.43
N GLU A 262 8.24 23.62 -2.46
CA GLU A 262 8.13 24.46 -1.28
C GLU A 262 6.65 24.64 -0.90
N ILE A 263 6.28 24.14 0.28
CA ILE A 263 4.94 24.30 0.84
C ILE A 263 4.98 25.45 1.84
N SER A 264 4.11 26.45 1.65
CA SER A 264 4.03 27.58 2.57
C SER A 264 3.59 27.12 3.97
N GLU A 265 3.98 27.84 5.03
CA GLU A 265 3.60 27.49 6.41
C GLU A 265 2.07 27.43 6.59
N GLN A 266 1.35 28.34 5.92
CA GLN A 266 -0.11 28.38 5.94
C GLN A 266 -0.73 27.13 5.31
N GLU A 267 -0.25 26.73 4.12
CA GLU A 267 -0.75 25.53 3.44
C GLU A 267 -0.36 24.26 4.20
N LEU A 268 0.83 24.21 4.80
CA LEU A 268 1.27 23.08 5.61
C LEU A 268 0.39 22.91 6.85
N ASP A 269 0.00 24.00 7.51
CA ASP A 269 -0.94 23.97 8.65
C ASP A 269 -2.35 23.52 8.20
N GLU A 270 -2.83 24.00 7.05
CA GLU A 270 -4.11 23.58 6.44
C GLU A 270 -4.11 22.08 6.08
N ILE A 271 -3.11 21.60 5.34
CA ILE A 271 -2.92 20.19 4.95
C ILE A 271 -2.90 19.32 6.21
N THR A 272 -2.12 19.74 7.21
CA THR A 272 -2.01 19.03 8.50
C THR A 272 -3.37 18.93 9.18
N PHE A 273 -4.10 20.05 9.28
CA PHE A 273 -5.40 20.09 9.92
C PHE A 273 -6.40 19.16 9.23
N ILE A 274 -6.56 19.27 7.91
CA ILE A 274 -7.48 18.45 7.11
C ILE A 274 -7.14 16.96 7.28
N THR A 275 -5.87 16.60 7.20
CA THR A 275 -5.39 15.22 7.35
C THR A 275 -5.77 14.63 8.71
N ILE A 276 -5.55 15.39 9.80
CA ILE A 276 -5.89 14.95 11.15
C ILE A 276 -7.40 14.80 11.33
N GLN A 277 -8.20 15.73 10.79
CA GLN A 277 -9.66 15.60 10.87
C GLN A 277 -10.17 14.38 10.11
N ASN A 278 -9.63 14.10 8.93
CA ASN A 278 -10.03 12.93 8.16
C ASN A 278 -9.59 11.62 8.86
N LEU A 279 -8.39 11.57 9.45
CA LEU A 279 -7.95 10.41 10.25
C LEU A 279 -8.87 10.14 11.45
N LYS A 280 -9.37 11.18 12.12
CA LYS A 280 -10.30 11.03 13.26
C LYS A 280 -11.58 10.30 12.86
N GLN A 281 -12.08 10.53 11.65
CA GLN A 281 -13.30 9.89 11.16
C GLN A 281 -13.14 8.38 10.93
N LEU A 282 -11.91 7.95 10.61
CA LEU A 282 -11.56 6.55 10.38
C LEU A 282 -11.05 5.82 11.63
N LYS A 283 -10.78 6.55 12.72
CA LYS A 283 -10.35 5.96 13.99
C LYS A 283 -11.49 5.16 14.63
N ARG A 284 -11.18 3.93 15.09
CA ARG A 284 -12.16 3.00 15.68
C ARG A 284 -11.91 2.75 17.15
N LYS A 285 -12.98 2.31 17.82
CA LYS A 285 -13.00 2.02 19.27
C LYS A 285 -12.11 0.85 19.68
N ASP A 286 -11.77 -0.02 18.73
CA ASP A 286 -10.86 -1.15 18.94
C ASP A 286 -9.38 -0.73 18.93
N GLY A 287 -9.09 0.55 18.73
CA GLY A 287 -7.72 1.10 18.74
C GLY A 287 -7.09 1.21 17.36
N ALA A 288 -7.70 0.69 16.30
CA ALA A 288 -7.18 0.76 14.94
C ALA A 288 -7.94 1.75 14.06
N PHE A 289 -7.62 1.77 12.76
CA PHE A 289 -8.28 2.59 11.76
C PHE A 289 -9.00 1.71 10.76
N SER A 290 -10.17 2.14 10.30
CA SER A 290 -10.87 1.49 9.20
C SER A 290 -10.50 2.10 7.87
N ARG A 291 -10.69 1.31 6.81
CA ARG A 291 -10.48 1.75 5.44
C ARG A 291 -11.46 2.82 5.00
N GLU A 292 -12.73 2.71 5.37
CA GLU A 292 -13.77 3.66 4.98
C GLU A 292 -14.53 4.20 6.20
N ILE A 293 -15.22 5.32 6.07
CA ILE A 293 -16.02 5.92 7.16
C ILE A 293 -17.12 4.99 7.67
N ASN A 294 -17.66 4.14 6.78
CA ASN A 294 -18.73 3.19 7.13
C ASN A 294 -18.19 1.83 7.62
N GLY A 295 -16.89 1.58 7.53
CA GLY A 295 -16.28 0.35 8.01
C GLY A 295 -15.06 -0.09 7.21
N SER A 296 -14.55 -1.27 7.54
CA SER A 296 -13.51 -1.94 6.75
C SER A 296 -14.20 -2.81 5.69
N PRO A 297 -13.88 -2.68 4.39
CA PRO A 297 -14.51 -3.46 3.34
C PRO A 297 -14.19 -4.94 3.53
N SER A 298 -15.15 -5.81 3.22
CA SER A 298 -14.93 -7.26 3.26
C SER A 298 -13.85 -7.68 2.27
N ALA A 299 -13.85 -7.10 1.07
CA ALA A 299 -12.92 -7.41 -0.02
C ALA A 299 -12.09 -6.18 -0.44
N PRO A 300 -10.94 -5.91 0.21
CA PRO A 300 -10.15 -4.71 -0.07
C PRO A 300 -9.53 -4.69 -1.47
N ASN A 301 -9.45 -5.83 -2.17
CA ASN A 301 -8.93 -5.90 -3.53
C ASN A 301 -9.81 -5.19 -4.57
N VAL A 302 -11.12 -5.07 -4.30
CA VAL A 302 -12.08 -4.40 -5.19
C VAL A 302 -12.58 -3.05 -4.67
N ALA A 303 -12.26 -2.69 -3.43
CA ALA A 303 -12.74 -1.47 -2.75
C ALA A 303 -12.26 -0.14 -3.38
N GLN A 304 -11.40 -0.18 -4.39
CA GLN A 304 -10.96 1.02 -5.12
C GLN A 304 -12.02 1.60 -6.07
N ILE A 305 -13.02 0.79 -6.45
CA ILE A 305 -14.17 1.23 -7.24
C ILE A 305 -15.31 1.50 -6.27
N LYS A 306 -15.84 2.72 -6.28
CA LYS A 306 -16.94 3.14 -5.41
C LYS A 306 -18.29 2.88 -6.10
N GLU A 307 -19.38 2.96 -5.35
CA GLU A 307 -20.73 2.57 -5.81
C GLU A 307 -21.16 3.28 -7.12
N ASP A 308 -20.76 4.54 -7.30
CA ASP A 308 -21.05 5.34 -8.50
C ASP A 308 -19.95 5.29 -9.59
N ASP A 309 -18.98 4.38 -9.47
CA ASP A 309 -17.85 4.24 -10.39
C ASP A 309 -17.84 2.86 -11.06
N TYR A 310 -17.08 2.73 -12.15
CA TYR A 310 -17.02 1.51 -12.94
C TYR A 310 -15.64 1.30 -13.56
N TYR A 311 -15.18 0.05 -13.51
CA TYR A 311 -14.00 -0.39 -14.25
C TYR A 311 -14.29 -1.75 -14.91
N PRO A 312 -14.02 -1.90 -16.22
CA PRO A 312 -14.49 -3.06 -17.00
C PRO A 312 -13.82 -4.38 -16.59
N ASP A 313 -12.57 -4.32 -16.15
CA ASP A 313 -11.75 -5.50 -15.83
C ASP A 313 -11.53 -5.63 -14.32
N MET A 314 -12.59 -5.39 -13.54
CA MET A 314 -12.53 -5.63 -12.10
C MET A 314 -12.46 -7.14 -11.81
N PRO A 315 -11.53 -7.57 -10.95
CA PRO A 315 -11.47 -8.97 -10.54
C PRO A 315 -12.62 -9.33 -9.61
N ASP A 316 -12.85 -10.63 -9.43
CA ASP A 316 -13.76 -11.12 -8.40
C ASP A 316 -13.28 -10.68 -7.00
N PRO A 317 -14.22 -10.39 -6.07
CA PRO A 317 -13.86 -10.04 -4.70
C PRO A 317 -13.14 -11.21 -4.00
N VAL A 318 -12.15 -10.85 -3.16
CA VAL A 318 -11.48 -11.77 -2.24
C VAL A 318 -11.75 -11.26 -0.84
N GLU A 319 -12.67 -11.91 -0.14
CA GLU A 319 -13.09 -11.50 1.19
C GLU A 319 -12.02 -11.85 2.23
N LEU A 320 -11.61 -10.84 2.99
CA LEU A 320 -10.66 -10.97 4.11
C LEU A 320 -11.32 -10.64 5.46
N GLY A 321 -12.57 -10.19 5.48
CA GLY A 321 -13.30 -9.87 6.71
C GLY A 321 -14.79 -9.66 6.48
N LEU A 322 -15.52 -9.32 7.54
CA LEU A 322 -16.99 -9.25 7.53
C LEU A 322 -17.59 -7.92 7.02
N GLY A 323 -16.78 -6.92 6.69
CA GLY A 323 -17.33 -5.63 6.25
C GLY A 323 -17.81 -4.71 7.39
N LEU A 324 -17.31 -4.85 8.63
CA LEU A 324 -17.88 -4.18 9.81
C LEU A 324 -17.25 -2.82 10.11
N VAL A 325 -17.86 -2.08 11.03
CA VAL A 325 -17.31 -0.85 11.64
C VAL A 325 -16.21 -1.22 12.64
N GLU A 326 -15.04 -1.58 12.13
CA GLU A 326 -13.87 -2.02 12.89
C GLU A 326 -12.58 -1.52 12.25
N GLY A 327 -11.45 -1.66 12.92
CA GLY A 327 -10.15 -1.38 12.32
C GLY A 327 -9.66 -2.52 11.43
N ASP A 328 -8.89 -2.18 10.40
CA ASP A 328 -8.22 -3.14 9.53
C ASP A 328 -6.74 -2.82 9.31
N MET A 329 -6.02 -3.84 8.86
CA MET A 329 -4.57 -3.83 8.68
C MET A 329 -4.12 -2.83 7.60
N ASN A 330 -4.92 -2.69 6.55
CA ASN A 330 -4.60 -1.83 5.41
C ASN A 330 -4.65 -0.37 5.83
N ALA A 331 -5.75 0.03 6.46
CA ALA A 331 -5.94 1.38 6.94
C ALA A 331 -4.99 1.73 8.10
N THR A 332 -4.79 0.82 9.04
CA THR A 332 -3.89 1.05 10.18
C THR A 332 -2.43 1.19 9.72
N THR A 333 -2.00 0.37 8.76
CA THR A 333 -0.69 0.53 8.12
C THR A 333 -0.57 1.85 7.38
N GLN A 334 -1.63 2.32 6.72
CA GLN A 334 -1.62 3.61 6.05
C GLN A 334 -1.58 4.78 7.02
N ALA A 335 -2.31 4.71 8.15
CA ALA A 335 -2.25 5.73 9.20
C ALA A 335 -0.82 5.90 9.72
N THR A 336 -0.11 4.81 10.06
CA THR A 336 1.28 4.92 10.53
C THR A 336 2.23 5.52 9.48
N LEU A 337 1.94 5.35 8.18
CA LEU A 337 2.68 6.02 7.12
C LEU A 337 2.35 7.51 7.07
N ILE A 338 1.05 7.89 7.14
CA ILE A 338 0.63 9.29 7.19
C ILE A 338 1.33 10.02 8.33
N ARG A 339 1.39 9.43 9.54
CA ARG A 339 2.14 10.01 10.66
C ARG A 339 3.58 10.30 10.28
N LYS A 340 4.28 9.31 9.73
CA LYS A 340 5.68 9.48 9.31
C LYS A 340 5.83 10.60 8.27
N GLN A 341 4.92 10.68 7.30
CA GLN A 341 4.99 11.68 6.25
C GLN A 341 4.66 13.10 6.75
N LEU A 342 3.71 13.25 7.66
CA LEU A 342 3.45 14.55 8.29
C LEU A 342 4.67 15.04 9.08
N HIS A 343 5.32 14.17 9.85
CA HIS A 343 6.59 14.51 10.52
C HIS A 343 7.67 14.92 9.52
N GLN A 344 7.81 14.20 8.39
CA GLN A 344 8.74 14.58 7.33
C GLN A 344 8.41 15.97 6.75
N LEU A 345 7.13 16.27 6.50
CA LEU A 345 6.71 17.59 6.01
C LEU A 345 6.97 18.70 7.03
N TRP A 346 6.93 18.39 8.34
CA TRP A 346 7.38 19.30 9.40
C TRP A 346 8.91 19.34 9.57
N SER A 347 9.68 18.68 8.69
CA SER A 347 11.14 18.54 8.80
C SER A 347 11.59 17.88 10.11
N GLU A 348 10.80 16.94 10.63
CA GLU A 348 11.05 16.23 11.87
C GLU A 348 11.11 14.71 11.68
N LYS A 349 11.82 14.05 12.59
CA LYS A 349 11.82 12.60 12.68
C LYS A 349 10.79 12.17 13.72
N PRO A 350 9.83 11.29 13.39
CA PRO A 350 8.90 10.79 14.37
C PRO A 350 9.60 9.84 15.35
N GLU A 351 9.37 10.03 16.65
CA GLU A 351 9.75 9.05 17.67
C GLU A 351 8.84 7.81 17.60
N PRO A 352 9.33 6.62 18.01
CA PRO A 352 8.49 5.45 18.19
C PRO A 352 7.35 5.73 19.19
N LEU A 353 6.17 5.23 18.88
CA LEU A 353 4.98 5.36 19.74
C LEU A 353 5.02 4.44 20.97
N ILE A 354 5.84 3.40 20.93
CA ILE A 354 6.06 2.45 22.02
C ILE A 354 7.52 1.99 21.97
N SER A 355 8.13 1.71 23.13
CA SER A 355 9.48 1.15 23.14
C SER A 355 9.47 -0.32 22.72
N SER A 356 10.55 -0.76 22.07
CA SER A 356 10.70 -2.17 21.67
C SER A 356 10.60 -3.13 22.87
N GLU A 357 11.22 -2.78 24.00
CA GLU A 357 11.15 -3.57 25.22
C GLU A 357 9.71 -3.72 25.73
N GLN A 358 8.97 -2.61 25.86
CA GLN A 358 7.59 -2.62 26.34
C GLN A 358 6.67 -3.42 25.41
N PHE A 359 6.85 -3.27 24.10
CA PHE A 359 6.02 -3.98 23.12
C PHE A 359 6.24 -5.49 23.19
N TRP A 360 7.49 -5.96 23.22
CA TRP A 360 7.78 -7.40 23.21
C TRP A 360 7.60 -8.08 24.57
N GLN A 361 7.71 -7.35 25.70
CA GLN A 361 7.37 -7.89 27.02
C GLN A 361 5.89 -8.24 27.17
N THR A 362 5.01 -7.54 26.45
CA THR A 362 3.55 -7.77 26.50
C THR A 362 3.08 -8.78 25.46
N TRP A 363 3.98 -9.25 24.58
CA TRP A 363 3.66 -10.21 23.54
C TRP A 363 3.53 -11.63 24.12
N GLN A 364 2.30 -12.01 24.48
CA GLN A 364 1.99 -13.38 24.90
C GLN A 364 1.83 -14.25 23.65
N THR A 365 2.76 -15.19 23.44
CA THR A 365 2.73 -16.16 22.33
C THR A 365 1.85 -17.35 22.64
#